data_AF-H6BY07-F1
#
_entry.id   AF-H6BY07-F1
#
_cell.length_a   1.000
_cell.length_b   1.000
_cell.length_c   1.000
_cell.angle_alpha   90.00
_cell.angle_beta   90.00
_cell.angle_gamma   90.00
#
_symmetry.space_group_name_H-M   'P 1'
#
loop_
_entity.id
_entity.type
_entity.pdbx_description
1 polymer ?
#
loop_
_entity_poly.entity_id
_entity_poly.type
_entity_poly.pdbx_seq_one_letter_code
_entity_poly.pdbx_strand_id
1 'polypeptide(L)' 'MESVKNAANYVGDKVNEATSGASKEANKNVAKDSDASLGTRASAAKDAASDKIDESKNSASAETNKQKATH' A
#
# COMPACT_ATOMS: atom_id res chain seq x y z
N MET A 1 -23.63 -4.55 -13.57
CA MET A 1 -23.14 -3.60 -12.53
C MET A 1 -21.93 -4.11 -11.78
N GLU A 2 -21.64 -5.42 -11.76
CA GLU A 2 -20.46 -5.97 -11.09
C GLU A 2 -19.15 -5.67 -11.80
N SER A 3 -19.08 -5.74 -13.14
CA SER A 3 -17.83 -5.46 -13.87
C SER A 3 -17.32 -4.02 -13.70
N VAL A 4 -18.21 -3.03 -13.60
CA VAL A 4 -17.83 -1.62 -13.35
C VAL A 4 -17.37 -1.43 -11.91
N LYS A 5 -18.02 -2.11 -10.94
CA LYS A 5 -17.56 -2.13 -9.55
C LYS A 5 -16.22 -2.83 -9.42
N ASN A 6 -16.00 -3.94 -10.11
CA ASN A 6 -14.72 -4.65 -10.11
C ASN A 6 -13.63 -3.84 -10.80
N ALA A 7 -13.94 -3.13 -11.89
CA ALA A 7 -12.99 -2.24 -12.56
C ALA A 7 -12.65 -1.01 -11.70
N ALA A 8 -13.64 -0.39 -11.05
CA ALA A 8 -13.43 0.73 -10.15
C ALA A 8 -12.63 0.31 -8.91
N ASN A 9 -12.93 -0.85 -8.33
CA ASN A 9 -12.13 -1.42 -7.26
C ASN A 9 -10.73 -1.75 -7.77
N TYR A 10 -10.57 -2.43 -8.91
CA TYR A 10 -9.26 -2.77 -9.48
C TYR A 10 -8.39 -1.53 -9.75
N VAL A 11 -8.97 -0.46 -10.30
CA VAL A 11 -8.27 0.82 -10.53
C VAL A 11 -7.95 1.50 -9.21
N GLY A 12 -8.89 1.53 -8.27
CA GLY A 12 -8.65 2.04 -6.91
C GLY A 12 -7.53 1.27 -6.21
N ASP A 13 -7.53 -0.06 -6.32
CA ASP A 13 -6.55 -0.99 -5.79
C ASP A 13 -5.18 -0.77 -6.43
N LYS A 14 -5.13 -0.59 -7.76
CA LYS A 14 -3.90 -0.29 -8.51
C LYS A 14 -3.31 1.07 -8.14
N VAL A 15 -4.16 2.09 -8.00
CA VAL A 15 -3.76 3.44 -7.60
C VAL A 15 -3.30 3.44 -6.15
N ASN A 16 -4.00 2.72 -5.27
CA ASN A 16 -3.65 2.60 -3.87
C ASN A 16 -2.36 1.80 -3.69
N GLU A 17 -2.16 0.72 -4.44
CA GLU A 17 -0.90 -0.05 -4.49
C GLU A 17 0.27 0.81 -4.98
N ALA A 18 0.08 1.56 -6.07
CA ALA A 18 1.11 2.47 -6.59
C ALA A 18 1.42 3.60 -5.59
N THR A 19 0.40 4.12 -4.93
CA THR A 19 0.53 5.18 -3.91
C THR A 19 1.23 4.65 -2.68
N SER A 20 0.84 3.49 -2.14
CA SER A 20 1.50 2.84 -1.00
C SER A 20 2.94 2.45 -1.32
N GLY A 21 3.23 2.01 -2.55
CA GLY A 21 4.61 1.77 -3.00
C GLY A 21 5.46 3.04 -2.99
N ALA A 22 4.93 4.14 -3.53
CA ALA A 22 5.60 5.45 -3.53
C ALA A 22 5.76 6.02 -2.11
N SER A 23 4.72 5.96 -1.28
CA SER A 23 4.73 6.38 0.13
C SER A 23 5.76 5.58 0.93
N LYS A 24 5.83 4.26 0.73
CA LYS A 24 6.83 3.39 1.35
C LYS A 24 8.26 3.75 0.94
N GLU A 25 8.53 4.05 -0.32
CA GLU A 25 9.86 4.50 -0.77
C GLU A 25 10.22 5.88 -0.21
N ALA A 26 9.30 6.84 -0.24
CA ALA A 26 9.50 8.17 0.35
C ALA A 26 9.78 8.07 1.85
N ASN A 27 8.97 7.31 2.58
CA ASN A 27 9.13 7.07 4.01
C ASN A 27 10.43 6.33 4.33
N LYS A 28 10.86 5.37 3.50
CA LYS A 28 12.16 4.70 3.66
C LYS A 28 13.32 5.66 3.45
N ASN A 29 13.18 6.62 2.52
CA ASN A 29 14.18 7.64 2.26
C ASN A 29 14.27 8.60 3.46
N VAL A 30 13.13 9.08 3.97
CA VAL A 30 13.06 9.94 5.16
C VAL A 30 13.55 9.24 6.43
N ALA A 31 13.24 7.95 6.62
CA ALA A 31 13.72 7.20 7.78
C ALA A 31 15.26 7.02 7.79
N LYS A 32 15.88 7.00 6.61
CA LYS A 32 17.34 6.90 6.43
C LYS A 32 18.02 8.26 6.33
N ASP A 33 17.27 9.31 6.12
CA ASP A 33 17.76 10.68 6.06
C ASP A 33 18.35 11.06 7.42
N SER A 34 19.62 11.45 7.42
CA SER A 34 20.32 11.82 8.66
C SER A 34 20.13 13.30 9.02
N ASP A 35 19.66 14.12 8.07
CA ASP A 35 19.27 15.52 8.27
C ASP A 35 17.82 15.63 8.79
N ALA A 36 17.00 14.61 8.56
CA ALA A 36 15.67 14.53 9.16
C ALA A 36 15.74 14.33 10.68
N SER A 37 14.96 15.12 11.44
CA SER A 37 14.84 14.97 12.89
C SER A 37 14.37 13.56 13.29
N LEU A 38 14.83 13.06 14.44
CA LEU A 38 14.51 11.71 14.95
C LEU A 38 13.00 11.41 14.98
N GLY A 39 12.16 12.39 15.34
CA GLY A 39 10.71 12.25 15.30
C GLY A 39 10.17 12.01 13.88
N THR A 40 10.68 12.76 12.90
CA THR A 40 10.34 12.61 11.48
C THR A 40 10.75 11.23 10.96
N ARG A 41 11.96 10.76 11.31
CA ARG A 41 12.46 9.44 10.92
C ARG A 41 11.63 8.31 11.53
N ALA A 42 11.24 8.44 12.80
CA ALA A 42 10.43 7.46 13.50
C ALA A 42 9.00 7.37 12.93
N SER A 43 8.37 8.53 12.66
CA SER A 43 7.08 8.59 11.97
C SER A 43 7.18 7.93 10.59
N ALA A 44 8.17 8.30 9.79
CA ALA A 44 8.36 7.70 8.47
C ALA A 44 8.61 6.18 8.54
N ALA A 45 9.39 5.68 9.49
CA ALA A 45 9.56 4.25 9.69
C ALA A 45 8.24 3.54 10.06
N LYS A 46 7.41 4.19 10.90
CA LYS A 46 6.08 3.70 11.28
C LYS A 46 5.13 3.70 10.09
N ASP A 47 5.08 4.77 9.32
CA ASP A 47 4.25 4.88 8.12
C ASP A 47 4.69 3.85 7.05
N ALA A 48 5.99 3.65 6.82
CA ALA A 48 6.49 2.60 5.93
C ALA A 48 6.08 1.19 6.38
N ALA A 49 6.04 0.92 7.68
CA ALA A 49 5.57 -0.35 8.22
C ALA A 49 4.05 -0.50 8.05
N SER A 50 3.28 0.56 8.30
CA SER A 50 1.84 0.60 8.07
C SER A 50 1.51 0.38 6.59
N ASP A 51 2.16 1.09 5.67
CA ASP A 51 2.01 0.90 4.22
C ASP A 51 2.27 -0.55 3.79
N LYS A 52 3.30 -1.19 4.36
CA LYS A 52 3.61 -2.60 4.04
C LYS A 52 2.53 -3.57 4.54
N ILE A 53 1.90 -3.27 5.68
CA ILE A 53 0.79 -4.07 6.22
C ILE A 53 -0.45 -3.89 5.34
N ASP A 54 -0.76 -2.67 4.92
CA ASP A 54 -1.86 -2.38 3.99
C ASP A 54 -1.63 -3.06 2.64
N GLU A 55 -0.42 -2.93 2.06
CA GLU A 55 0.00 -3.63 0.84
C GLU A 55 -0.24 -5.15 0.97
N SER A 56 0.14 -5.75 2.11
CA SER A 56 -0.05 -7.19 2.34
C SER A 56 -1.53 -7.59 2.46
N LYS A 57 -2.35 -6.80 3.17
CA LYS A 57 -3.80 -7.05 3.29
C LYS A 57 -4.50 -6.91 1.96
N ASN A 58 -4.11 -5.92 1.18
CA ASN A 58 -4.68 -5.63 -0.11
C ASN A 58 -4.34 -6.75 -1.10
N SER A 59 -3.07 -7.19 -1.11
CA SER A 59 -2.63 -8.35 -1.91
C SER A 59 -3.36 -9.64 -1.52
N ALA A 60 -3.50 -9.92 -0.22
CA ALA A 60 -4.26 -11.08 0.26
C ALA A 60 -5.76 -11.03 -0.10
N SER A 61 -6.35 -9.85 -0.07
CA SER A 61 -7.75 -9.64 -0.47
C SER A 61 -7.93 -9.82 -1.97
N ALA A 62 -6.97 -9.35 -2.78
CA ALA A 62 -6.96 -9.56 -4.22
C ALA A 62 -6.82 -11.06 -4.58
N GLU A 63 -5.94 -11.78 -3.88
CA GLU A 63 -5.73 -13.22 -4.07
C GLU A 63 -6.98 -14.03 -3.64
N THR A 64 -7.58 -13.69 -2.50
CA THR A 64 -8.85 -14.29 -2.04
C THR A 64 -9.98 -14.04 -3.04
N ASN A 65 -10.09 -12.82 -3.57
CA ASN A 65 -11.10 -12.50 -4.58
C ASN A 65 -10.84 -13.23 -5.89
N LYS A 66 -9.59 -13.39 -6.33
CA LYS A 66 -9.23 -14.23 -7.50
C LYS A 66 -9.62 -15.69 -7.28
N GLN A 67 -9.33 -16.25 -6.10
CA GLN A 67 -9.73 -17.62 -5.78
C GLN A 67 -11.25 -17.77 -5.77
N LYS A 68 -11.98 -16.84 -5.14
CA LYS A 68 -13.46 -16.82 -5.15
C LYS A 68 -14.06 -16.64 -6.53
N ALA A 69 -13.40 -15.91 -7.43
CA ALA A 69 -13.86 -15.71 -8.80
C ALA A 69 -13.53 -16.89 -9.73
N THR A 70 -12.64 -17.79 -9.31
CA THR A 70 -12.20 -18.97 -10.08
C THR A 70 -12.97 -20.25 -9.71
N HIS A 71 -13.82 -20.19 -8.67
CA HIS A 71 -14.57 -21.33 -8.13
C HIS A 71 -16.07 -21.16 -8.35
#